data_AF-A0A0C9S0G3-F1
#
_entry.id   AF-A0A0C9S0G3-F1
#
_cell.length_a   1.000
_cell.length_b   1.000
_cell.length_c   1.000
_cell.angle_alpha   90.00
_cell.angle_beta   90.00
_cell.angle_gamma   90.00
#
_symmetry.space_group_name_H-M   'P 1'
#
loop_
_entity.id
_entity.type
_entity.pdbx_description
1 polymer ?
#
loop_
_entity_poly.entity_id
_entity_poly.type
_entity_poly.pdbx_seq_one_letter_code
_entity_poly.pdbx_strand_id
1 'polypeptide(L)'
;IGDFAILIKSGCTKRQAMMLQLVTALGAIAGTALALLGASGEDGSTAWVLPFTAGGFIYIATVSVLPELLEESTKLGQSIKEIVAMLIGVGLMIFIAKLE
;
A
#
# COMPACT_ATOMS: atom_id res chain seq x y z
N ILE A 1 5.01 -8.42 -1.94
CA ILE A 1 5.26 -9.60 -1.05
C ILE A 1 4.12 -9.76 -0.04
N GLY A 2 3.63 -8.68 0.59
CA GLY A 2 2.42 -8.70 1.43
C GLY A 2 1.19 -9.27 0.72
N ASP A 3 0.77 -8.69 -0.42
CA ASP A 3 -0.35 -9.20 -1.22
C ASP A 3 -0.25 -10.69 -1.58
N PHE A 4 0.96 -11.15 -1.95
CA PHE A 4 1.20 -12.56 -2.26
C PHE A 4 1.02 -13.46 -1.03
N ALA A 5 1.43 -13.00 0.16
CA ALA A 5 1.22 -13.73 1.41
C ALA A 5 -0.26 -13.76 1.82
N ILE A 6 -0.98 -12.65 1.61
CA ILE A 6 -2.44 -12.56 1.84
C ILE A 6 -3.19 -13.51 0.89
N LEU A 7 -2.82 -13.53 -0.39
CA LEU A 7 -3.42 -14.41 -1.40
C LEU A 7 -3.20 -15.90 -1.12
N ILE A 8 -2.02 -16.30 -0.64
CA ILE A 8 -1.81 -17.69 -0.24
C ILE A 8 -2.60 -18.03 1.04
N LYS A 9 -2.68 -17.10 2.01
CA LYS A 9 -3.51 -17.28 3.20
C LYS A 9 -5.01 -17.38 2.88
N SER A 10 -5.49 -16.73 1.82
CA SER A 10 -6.90 -16.79 1.39
C SER A 10 -7.26 -18.08 0.62
N GLY A 11 -6.33 -19.02 0.45
CA GLY A 11 -6.58 -20.33 -0.15
C GLY A 11 -6.24 -20.44 -1.64
N CYS A 12 -5.63 -19.43 -2.25
CA CYS A 12 -5.16 -19.53 -3.63
C CYS A 12 -3.92 -20.41 -3.75
N THR A 13 -3.86 -21.21 -4.82
CA THR A 13 -2.64 -21.96 -5.16
C THR A 13 -1.51 -21.00 -5.57
N LYS A 14 -0.25 -21.40 -5.38
CA LYS A 14 0.94 -20.58 -5.71
C LYS A 14 0.90 -20.02 -7.14
N ARG A 15 0.37 -20.79 -8.09
CA ARG A 15 0.27 -20.41 -9.50
C ARG A 15 -0.82 -19.36 -9.75
N GLN A 16 -1.94 -19.44 -9.03
CA GLN A 16 -3.02 -18.44 -9.08
C GLN A 16 -2.59 -17.13 -8.44
N ALA A 17 -1.94 -17.18 -7.25
CA ALA A 17 -1.42 -16.00 -6.58
C ALA A 17 -0.40 -15.24 -7.45
N MET A 18 0.44 -15.98 -8.21
CA MET A 18 1.39 -15.38 -9.15
C MET A 18 0.70 -14.68 -10.33
N MET A 19 -0.34 -15.29 -10.91
CA MET A 19 -1.11 -14.67 -12.00
C MET A 19 -1.85 -13.41 -11.54
N LEU A 20 -2.45 -13.43 -10.35
CA LEU A 20 -3.13 -12.27 -9.78
C LEU A 20 -2.15 -11.12 -9.51
N GLN A 21 -0.97 -11.42 -8.97
CA GLN A 21 0.06 -10.41 -8.76
C GLN A 21 0.55 -9.79 -10.07
N LEU A 22 0.59 -10.58 -11.15
CA LEU A 22 0.94 -10.10 -12.49
C LEU A 22 -0.14 -9.16 -13.04
N VAL A 23 -1.42 -9.45 -12.83
CA VAL A 23 -2.52 -8.55 -13.22
C VAL A 23 -2.43 -7.22 -12.46
N THR A 24 -2.19 -7.26 -11.15
CA THR A 24 -2.00 -6.03 -10.34
C THR A 24 -0.79 -5.22 -10.84
N ALA A 25 0.32 -5.88 -11.17
CA ALA A 25 1.50 -5.21 -11.72
C ALA A 25 1.23 -4.56 -13.09
N LEU A 26 0.50 -5.26 -13.98
CA LEU A 26 0.07 -4.69 -15.27
C LEU A 26 -0.86 -3.49 -15.07
N GLY A 27 -1.78 -3.56 -14.11
CA GLY A 27 -2.64 -2.44 -13.71
C GLY A 27 -1.82 -1.23 -13.24
N ALA A 28 -0.79 -1.45 -12.42
CA ALA A 28 0.10 -0.38 -11.97
C ALA A 28 0.89 0.27 -13.12
N ILE A 29 1.39 -0.53 -14.06
CA ILE A 29 2.10 -0.02 -15.26
C ILE A 29 1.14 0.78 -16.13
N ALA A 30 -0.06 0.27 -16.40
CA ALA A 30 -1.08 0.96 -17.19
C ALA A 30 -1.52 2.27 -16.51
N GLY A 31 -1.76 2.25 -15.20
CA GLY A 31 -2.09 3.45 -14.42
C GLY A 31 -0.98 4.50 -14.46
N THR A 32 0.29 4.07 -14.36
CA THR A 32 1.44 4.98 -14.47
C THR A 32 1.55 5.57 -15.87
N ALA A 33 1.37 4.78 -16.92
CA ALA A 33 1.39 5.25 -18.30
C ALA A 33 0.28 6.28 -18.55
N LEU A 34 -0.95 6.02 -18.10
CA LEU A 34 -2.07 6.95 -18.20
C LEU A 34 -1.81 8.23 -17.39
N ALA A 35 -1.25 8.12 -16.19
CA ALA A 35 -0.91 9.28 -15.36
C ALA A 35 0.16 10.17 -16.02
N LEU A 36 1.19 9.59 -16.62
CA LEU A 36 2.24 10.34 -17.34
C LEU A 36 1.70 11.00 -18.61
N LEU A 37 0.85 10.32 -19.37
CA LEU A 37 0.20 10.90 -20.55
C LEU A 37 -0.74 12.05 -20.17
N GLY A 38 -1.53 11.89 -19.11
CA GLY A 38 -2.42 12.94 -18.59
C GLY A 38 -1.67 14.13 -17.98
N ALA A 39 -0.53 13.90 -17.35
CA ALA A 39 0.31 14.95 -16.76
C ALA A 39 1.08 15.79 -17.80
N SER A 40 1.18 15.33 -19.04
CA SER A 40 1.94 16.03 -20.11
C SER A 40 1.21 17.22 -20.74
N GLY A 41 -0.05 17.49 -20.35
CA GLY A 41 -0.89 18.54 -20.95
C GLY A 41 -1.20 19.75 -20.06
N GLU A 42 -1.22 19.62 -18.72
CA GLU A 42 -1.63 20.71 -17.80
C GLU A 42 -0.94 20.59 -16.42
N ASP A 43 -0.41 21.70 -15.90
CA ASP A 43 0.20 21.80 -14.56
C ASP A 43 -0.77 21.44 -13.41
N GLY A 44 -2.08 21.45 -13.66
CA GLY A 44 -3.12 21.14 -12.67
C GLY A 44 -3.38 19.66 -12.41
N SER A 45 -2.93 18.76 -13.29
CA SER A 45 -3.32 17.34 -13.22
C SER A 45 -2.64 16.60 -12.06
N THR A 46 -1.43 16.99 -11.67
CA THR A 46 -0.71 16.40 -10.52
C THR A 46 -1.31 16.85 -9.18
N ALA A 47 -1.87 18.07 -9.11
CA ALA A 47 -2.42 18.64 -7.89
C ALA A 47 -3.63 17.85 -7.34
N TRP A 48 -4.40 17.18 -8.20
CA TRP A 48 -5.56 16.36 -7.80
C TRP A 48 -5.22 14.88 -7.65
N VAL A 49 -4.25 14.38 -8.44
CA VAL A 49 -3.81 12.99 -8.38
C VAL A 49 -3.07 12.69 -7.08
N LEU A 50 -2.25 13.62 -6.58
CA LEU A 50 -1.53 13.47 -5.31
C LEU A 50 -2.48 13.27 -4.10
N PRO A 51 -3.47 14.14 -3.83
CA PRO A 51 -4.39 13.93 -2.71
C PRO A 51 -5.31 12.72 -2.92
N PHE A 52 -5.70 12.41 -4.17
CA PHE A 52 -6.49 11.21 -4.46
C PHE A 52 -5.73 9.93 -4.13
N THR A 53 -4.48 9.82 -4.59
CA THR A 53 -3.62 8.65 -4.30
C THR A 53 -3.26 8.54 -2.82
N ALA A 54 -2.87 9.65 -2.19
CA ALA A 54 -2.60 9.70 -0.75
C ALA A 54 -3.83 9.29 0.09
N GLY A 55 -5.01 9.80 -0.26
CA GLY A 55 -6.28 9.43 0.38
C GLY A 55 -6.61 7.94 0.21
N GLY A 56 -6.39 7.39 -0.99
CA GLY A 56 -6.55 5.96 -1.26
C GLY A 56 -5.63 5.08 -0.40
N PHE A 57 -4.35 5.45 -0.27
CA PHE A 57 -3.42 4.73 0.60
C PHE A 57 -3.81 4.81 2.08
N ILE A 58 -4.25 5.98 2.56
CA ILE A 58 -4.75 6.14 3.93
C ILE A 58 -6.00 5.28 4.17
N TYR A 59 -6.93 5.23 3.22
CA TYR A 59 -8.12 4.38 3.32
C TYR A 59 -7.75 2.90 3.43
N ILE A 60 -6.87 2.39 2.55
CA ILE A 60 -6.42 1.00 2.59
C ILE A 60 -5.70 0.70 3.92
N ALA A 61 -4.82 1.59 4.37
CA ALA A 61 -4.10 1.42 5.63
C ALA A 61 -5.03 1.39 6.85
N THR A 62 -6.05 2.23 6.87
CA THR A 62 -6.96 2.35 8.04
C THR A 62 -8.10 1.35 8.05
N VAL A 63 -8.63 0.96 6.89
CA VAL A 63 -9.80 0.08 6.80
C VAL A 63 -9.43 -1.37 6.54
N SER A 64 -8.32 -1.64 5.84
CA SER A 64 -7.87 -3.02 5.59
C SER A 64 -6.83 -3.46 6.60
N VAL A 65 -5.78 -2.65 6.84
CA VAL A 65 -4.63 -3.08 7.64
C VAL A 65 -4.83 -2.86 9.14
N LEU A 66 -5.33 -1.69 9.57
CA LEU A 66 -5.51 -1.40 10.99
C LEU A 66 -6.45 -2.37 11.74
N PRO A 67 -7.66 -2.72 11.23
CA PRO A 67 -8.51 -3.69 11.90
C PRO A 67 -7.89 -5.09 11.89
N GLU A 68 -7.24 -5.51 10.80
CA GLU A 68 -6.58 -6.82 10.71
C GLU A 68 -5.47 -6.98 11.77
N LEU A 69 -4.70 -5.92 12.02
CA LEU A 69 -3.70 -5.85 13.08
C LEU A 69 -4.34 -5.92 14.49
N LEU A 70 -5.43 -5.20 14.71
CA LEU A 70 -6.13 -5.17 16.00
C LEU A 70 -6.87 -6.48 16.30
N GLU A 71 -7.38 -7.17 15.28
CA GLU A 71 -8.15 -8.40 15.41
C GLU A 71 -7.24 -9.63 15.65
N GLU A 72 -6.02 -9.65 15.10
CA GLU A 72 -4.98 -10.64 15.48
C GLU A 72 -4.31 -10.31 16.83
N SER A 73 -4.25 -9.03 17.22
CA SER A 73 -3.61 -8.55 18.45
C SER A 73 -4.43 -8.80 19.72
N THR A 74 -4.71 -10.06 20.04
CA THR A 74 -5.42 -10.47 21.27
C THR A 74 -4.66 -10.17 22.58
N LYS A 75 -3.40 -9.73 22.51
CA LYS A 75 -2.59 -9.31 23.69
C LYS A 75 -2.18 -7.85 23.52
N LEU A 76 -2.46 -7.01 24.53
CA LEU A 76 -2.04 -5.59 24.55
C LEU A 76 -0.52 -5.40 24.27
N GLY A 77 0.32 -6.35 24.70
CA GLY A 77 1.76 -6.32 24.41
C GLY A 77 2.13 -6.52 22.92
N GLN A 78 1.29 -7.21 22.15
CA GLN A 78 1.45 -7.39 20.70
C GLN A 78 1.09 -6.09 19.97
N SER A 79 -0.04 -5.49 20.33
CA SER A 79 -0.50 -4.21 19.77
C SER A 79 0.53 -3.08 19.98
N ILE A 80 1.18 -3.02 21.15
CA ILE A 80 2.26 -2.07 21.40
C ILE A 80 3.44 -2.29 20.43
N LYS A 81 3.83 -3.54 20.16
CA LYS A 81 4.89 -3.84 19.18
C LYS A 81 4.50 -3.43 17.76
N GLU A 82 3.25 -3.62 17.37
CA GLU A 82 2.76 -3.20 16.06
C GLU A 82 2.73 -1.68 15.89
N ILE A 83 2.29 -0.95 16.93
CA ILE A 83 2.35 0.52 16.94
C ILE A 83 3.80 1.00 16.82
N VAL A 84 4.73 0.39 17.58
CA VAL A 84 6.15 0.72 17.48
C VAL A 84 6.70 0.40 16.08
N ALA A 85 6.34 -0.74 15.50
CA ALA A 85 6.73 -1.09 14.14
C ALA A 85 6.19 -0.11 13.09
N MET A 86 4.93 0.34 13.23
CA MET A 86 4.36 1.40 12.39
C MET A 86 5.13 2.72 12.54
N LEU A 87 5.42 3.15 13.78
CA LEU A 87 6.19 4.37 14.03
C LEU A 87 7.61 4.29 13.47
N ILE A 88 8.26 3.13 13.54
CA ILE A 88 9.56 2.88 12.90
C ILE A 88 9.43 3.00 11.38
N GLY A 89 8.40 2.42 10.78
CA GLY A 89 8.14 2.52 9.34
C GLY A 89 7.97 3.96 8.87
N VAL A 90 7.17 4.75 9.59
CA VAL A 90 6.98 6.19 9.32
C VAL A 90 8.29 6.96 9.53
N GLY A 91 9.03 6.68 10.61
CA GLY A 91 10.32 7.30 10.87
C GLY A 91 11.34 7.02 9.77
N LEU A 92 11.37 5.80 9.24
CA LEU A 92 12.23 5.41 8.13
C LEU A 92 11.83 6.12 6.84
N MET A 93 10.53 6.29 6.58
CA MET A 93 10.02 7.05 5.43
C MET A 93 10.46 8.53 5.51
N ILE A 94 10.34 9.17 6.68
CA ILE A 94 10.79 10.55 6.90
C ILE A 94 12.31 10.64 6.74
N PHE A 95 13.05 9.65 7.23
CA PHE A 95 14.51 9.60 7.09
C PHE A 95 14.95 9.54 5.63
N ILE A 96 14.30 8.69 4.82
CA ILE A 96 14.55 8.62 3.37
C ILE A 96 14.20 9.96 2.71
N ALA A 97 13.05 10.54 3.03
CA ALA A 97 12.63 11.83 2.48
C ALA A 97 13.49 13.03 2.90
N LYS A 98 14.35 12.87 3.92
CA LYS A 98 15.35 13.86 4.33
C LYS A 98 16.72 13.63 3.68
N LEU A 99 16.97 12.42 3.18
CA LEU A 99 18.19 12.04 2.46
C LEU A 99 18.09 12.29 0.95
N GLU A 100 16.87 12.25 0.40
CA GLU A 100 16.52 12.73 -0.95
C GLU A 100 16.43 14.27 -1.01
#